data_AF-A0A958ZED4-F1
#
_entry.id   AF-A0A958ZED4-F1
#
_cell.length_a   1.000
_cell.length_b   1.000
_cell.length_c   1.000
_cell.angle_alpha   90.00
_cell.angle_beta   90.00
_cell.angle_gamma   90.00
#
_symmetry.space_group_name_H-M   'P 1'
#
loop_
_entity.id
_entity.type
_entity.pdbx_description
1 polymer ?
#
loop_
_entity_poly.entity_id
_entity_poly.type
_entity_poly.pdbx_seq_one_letter_code
_entity_poly.pdbx_strand_id
1 'polypeptide(L)'
;MQIDPSILEFSFTMFPWILIGLWFVYSFLVISSKSVRDSISNYYVVESIPNVFVTLGLFGTFTGITYGLLNFDTDPNVIKESIKTLLEGLKSALFTSIVGILLSLLFSKRIKYQISVRSVKPPDSDELKELRYLNTNITAFRREISTTHQEAIVKALKGVLENFNDVFMSFINQLVEQNFEKLTEAIDNLTSWQIEYKKDIEQITESYKSLISKHQEFTQNTEKWVKTLEAISGQSGRLKKIVDEFNEAFSEDGNLSLILQEIQSSTEDLGNVTKNFSTLAEKMTDTTSSIKTTEDKIENWTTEISKASNASGQIIDHLATIQDFRIQDLNNLSEEFNKRLATTFASFDNLIMSYIKNIENRIKEK
;
A
#
# COMPACT_ATOMS: atom_id res chain seq x y z
N MET A 1 2.14 36.80 4.98
CA MET A 1 0.97 36.98 5.85
C MET A 1 0.27 35.63 5.88
N GLN A 2 0.51 34.81 6.91
CA GLN A 2 -0.13 33.50 7.03
C GLN A 2 -1.59 33.74 7.42
N ILE A 3 -2.50 33.51 6.47
CA ILE A 3 -3.94 33.58 6.73
C ILE A 3 -4.31 32.30 7.45
N ASP A 4 -5.07 32.42 8.55
CA ASP A 4 -5.52 31.29 9.35
C ASP A 4 -6.26 30.25 8.45
N PRO A 5 -5.85 28.96 8.46
CA PRO A 5 -6.48 27.91 7.68
C PRO A 5 -8.00 27.82 7.88
N SER A 6 -8.48 28.12 9.09
CA SER A 6 -9.92 28.09 9.42
C SER A 6 -10.71 29.22 8.74
N ILE A 7 -10.11 30.42 8.62
CA ILE A 7 -10.69 31.57 7.93
C ILE A 7 -10.72 31.31 6.42
N LEU A 8 -9.70 30.62 5.91
CA LEU A 8 -9.56 30.29 4.50
C LEU A 8 -10.58 29.21 4.09
N GLU A 9 -10.72 28.16 4.88
CA GLU A 9 -11.75 27.13 4.70
C GLU A 9 -13.16 27.75 4.76
N PHE A 10 -13.45 28.60 5.75
CA PHE A 10 -14.74 29.29 5.84
C PHE A 10 -15.05 30.17 4.62
N SER A 11 -14.06 30.97 4.19
CA SER A 11 -14.23 31.93 3.10
C SER A 11 -14.43 31.26 1.74
N PHE A 12 -13.83 30.09 1.49
CA PHE A 12 -13.93 29.44 0.20
C PHE A 12 -15.01 28.34 0.14
N THR A 13 -15.35 27.72 1.27
CA THR A 13 -16.34 26.63 1.30
C THR A 13 -17.73 27.11 1.70
N MET A 14 -17.87 27.95 2.73
CA MET A 14 -19.19 28.32 3.30
C MET A 14 -19.75 29.62 2.73
N PHE A 15 -18.89 30.58 2.39
CA PHE A 15 -19.32 31.89 1.89
C PHE A 15 -20.21 31.84 0.63
N PRO A 16 -19.93 31.01 -0.39
CA PRO A 16 -20.83 30.89 -1.54
C PRO A 16 -22.23 30.39 -1.16
N TRP A 17 -22.33 29.45 -0.22
CA TRP A 17 -23.62 28.95 0.28
C TRP A 17 -24.41 30.01 1.02
N ILE A 18 -23.73 30.85 1.81
CA ILE A 18 -24.36 31.97 2.51
C ILE A 18 -24.96 32.95 1.49
N LEU A 19 -24.23 33.30 0.43
CA LEU A 19 -24.74 34.20 -0.61
C LEU A 19 -25.94 33.61 -1.36
N ILE A 20 -25.87 32.32 -1.74
CA ILE A 20 -26.99 31.61 -2.38
C ILE A 20 -28.20 31.55 -1.43
N GLY A 21 -27.98 31.27 -0.15
CA GLY A 21 -29.02 31.20 0.87
C GLY A 21 -29.72 32.55 1.11
N LEU A 22 -28.95 33.63 1.25
CA LEU A 22 -29.49 34.99 1.39
C LEU A 22 -30.30 35.38 0.15
N TRP A 23 -29.77 35.11 -1.04
CA TRP A 23 -30.48 35.38 -2.29
C TRP A 23 -31.75 34.53 -2.44
N PHE A 24 -31.72 33.29 -1.97
CA PHE A 24 -32.89 32.41 -1.92
C PHE A 24 -33.99 32.97 -1.03
N VAL A 25 -33.66 33.40 0.18
CA VAL A 25 -34.62 34.00 1.11
C VAL A 25 -35.23 35.27 0.49
N TYR A 26 -34.40 36.16 -0.06
CA TYR A 26 -34.89 37.36 -0.76
C TYR A 26 -35.85 36.99 -1.89
N SER A 27 -35.41 36.10 -2.78
CA SER A 27 -36.18 35.70 -3.97
C SER A 27 -37.50 35.02 -3.58
N PHE A 28 -37.50 34.22 -2.53
CA PHE A 28 -38.69 33.54 -2.03
C PHE A 28 -39.69 34.54 -1.43
N LEU A 29 -39.23 35.49 -0.62
CA LEU A 29 -40.08 36.53 -0.03
C LEU A 29 -40.74 37.41 -1.09
N VAL A 30 -39.98 37.81 -2.11
CA VAL A 30 -40.46 38.62 -3.24
C VAL A 30 -41.50 37.87 -4.08
N ILE A 31 -41.38 36.56 -4.22
CA ILE A 31 -42.35 35.75 -4.98
C ILE A 31 -43.60 35.44 -4.14
N SER A 32 -43.43 35.17 -2.85
CA SER A 32 -44.50 34.69 -1.98
C SER A 32 -45.38 35.81 -1.41
N SER A 33 -44.84 37.02 -1.17
CA SER A 33 -45.57 38.12 -0.53
C SER A 33 -45.69 39.34 -1.44
N LYS A 34 -46.92 39.68 -1.82
CA LYS A 34 -47.23 40.84 -2.67
C LYS A 34 -46.85 42.16 -2.00
N SER A 35 -47.10 42.30 -0.70
CA SER A 35 -46.76 43.51 0.07
C SER A 35 -45.26 43.75 0.15
N VAL A 36 -44.46 42.68 0.22
CA VAL A 36 -42.99 42.77 0.25
C VAL A 36 -42.48 43.12 -1.15
N ARG A 37 -42.94 42.40 -2.18
CA ARG A 37 -42.56 42.66 -3.58
C ARG A 37 -42.74 44.11 -4.00
N ASP A 38 -43.90 44.71 -3.69
CA ASP A 38 -44.22 46.07 -4.08
C ASP A 38 -43.44 47.12 -3.26
N SER A 39 -42.88 46.74 -2.09
CA SER A 39 -42.10 47.62 -1.21
C SER A 39 -40.58 47.54 -1.41
N ILE A 40 -40.03 46.39 -1.83
CA ILE A 40 -38.56 46.16 -1.88
C ILE A 40 -38.04 45.69 -3.24
N SER A 41 -38.90 45.57 -4.26
CA SER A 41 -38.50 45.05 -5.56
C SER A 41 -39.20 45.78 -6.71
N ASN A 42 -38.55 45.83 -7.86
CA ASN A 42 -39.11 46.34 -9.11
C ASN A 42 -39.04 45.23 -10.18
N TYR A 43 -39.80 45.36 -11.27
CA TYR A 43 -39.90 44.38 -12.36
C TYR A 43 -38.54 43.81 -12.79
N TYR A 44 -37.53 44.68 -12.98
CA TYR A 44 -36.18 44.30 -13.40
C TYR A 44 -35.44 43.42 -12.38
N VAL A 45 -35.64 43.66 -11.09
CA VAL A 45 -35.01 42.86 -10.01
C VAL A 45 -35.69 41.50 -9.93
N VAL A 46 -37.02 41.46 -10.07
CA VAL A 46 -37.77 40.19 -10.12
C VAL A 46 -37.36 39.35 -11.33
N GLU A 47 -37.15 39.97 -12.49
CA GLU A 47 -36.72 39.29 -13.71
C GLU A 47 -35.28 38.78 -13.64
N SER A 48 -34.40 39.45 -12.87
CA SER A 48 -32.99 39.07 -12.74
C SER A 48 -32.72 37.98 -11.70
N ILE A 49 -33.67 37.68 -10.80
CA ILE A 49 -33.56 36.65 -9.76
C ILE A 49 -32.93 35.33 -10.25
N PRO A 50 -33.42 34.72 -11.34
CA PRO A 50 -32.86 33.46 -11.82
C PRO A 50 -31.41 33.60 -12.31
N ASN A 51 -31.07 34.75 -12.89
CA ASN A 51 -29.74 34.98 -13.44
C ASN A 51 -28.72 35.12 -12.31
N VAL A 52 -29.09 35.79 -11.22
CA VAL A 52 -28.22 35.97 -10.04
C VAL A 52 -27.90 34.63 -9.38
N PHE A 53 -28.82 33.66 -9.33
CA PHE A 53 -28.51 32.31 -8.85
C PHE A 53 -27.42 31.59 -9.67
N VAL A 54 -27.43 31.76 -11.00
CA VAL A 54 -26.40 31.18 -11.87
C VAL A 54 -25.06 31.88 -11.62
N THR A 55 -25.05 33.20 -11.50
CA THR A 55 -23.84 33.97 -11.21
C THR A 55 -23.25 33.62 -9.84
N LEU A 56 -24.08 33.43 -8.81
CA LEU A 56 -23.64 32.98 -7.48
C LEU A 56 -23.12 31.53 -7.49
N GLY A 57 -23.74 30.64 -8.27
CA GLY A 57 -23.25 29.28 -8.49
C GLY A 57 -21.88 29.26 -9.16
N LEU A 58 -21.68 30.10 -10.18
CA LEU A 58 -20.39 30.28 -10.88
C LEU A 58 -19.31 30.83 -9.95
N PHE A 59 -19.66 31.81 -9.11
CA PHE A 59 -18.76 32.33 -8.09
C PHE A 59 -18.30 31.21 -7.12
N GLY A 60 -19.23 30.36 -6.67
CA GLY A 60 -18.92 29.20 -5.84
C GLY A 60 -17.97 28.19 -6.52
N THR A 61 -18.07 28.03 -7.83
CA THR A 61 -17.14 27.19 -8.60
C THR A 61 -15.73 27.77 -8.60
N PHE A 62 -15.58 29.06 -8.84
CA PHE A 62 -14.27 29.70 -8.81
C PHE A 62 -13.64 29.62 -7.41
N THR A 63 -14.41 29.87 -6.35
CA THR A 63 -13.89 29.78 -4.97
C THR A 63 -13.50 28.36 -4.58
N GLY A 64 -14.28 27.34 -4.95
CA GLY A 64 -13.97 25.95 -4.63
C GLY A 64 -12.75 25.41 -5.37
N ILE A 65 -12.57 25.79 -6.65
CA ILE A 65 -11.36 25.44 -7.41
C ILE A 65 -10.13 26.15 -6.83
N THR A 66 -10.24 27.44 -6.51
CA THR A 66 -9.14 28.19 -5.88
C THR A 66 -8.73 27.56 -4.55
N TYR A 67 -9.68 27.12 -3.71
CA TYR A 67 -9.38 26.41 -2.47
C TYR A 67 -8.64 25.09 -2.70
N GLY A 68 -9.09 24.28 -3.66
CA GLY A 68 -8.45 23.00 -3.99
C GLY A 68 -7.00 23.15 -4.50
N LEU A 69 -6.65 24.30 -5.08
CA LEU A 69 -5.32 24.59 -5.60
C LEU A 69 -4.41 25.35 -4.63
N LEU A 70 -4.95 25.97 -3.58
CA LEU A 70 -4.21 26.93 -2.75
C LEU A 70 -3.08 26.27 -1.94
N ASN A 71 -3.23 24.98 -1.62
CA ASN A 71 -2.25 24.17 -0.89
C ASN A 71 -1.80 22.95 -1.71
N PHE A 72 -1.93 22.98 -3.03
CA PHE A 72 -1.58 21.84 -3.87
C PHE A 72 -0.06 21.70 -3.99
N ASP A 73 0.48 20.66 -3.36
CA ASP A 73 1.91 20.30 -3.41
C ASP A 73 2.13 18.99 -4.16
N THR A 74 3.18 18.95 -4.98
CA THR A 74 3.61 17.81 -5.81
C THR A 74 4.62 16.88 -5.13
N ASP A 75 5.04 17.17 -3.89
CA ASP A 75 5.94 16.29 -3.14
C ASP A 75 5.28 14.90 -2.87
N PRO A 76 5.98 13.78 -3.18
CA PRO A 76 5.46 12.41 -3.01
C PRO A 76 4.89 12.09 -1.62
N ASN A 77 5.36 12.77 -0.57
CA ASN A 77 4.95 12.51 0.80
C ASN A 77 3.59 13.14 1.16
N VAL A 78 3.22 14.23 0.47
CA VAL A 78 2.03 15.04 0.77
C VAL A 78 1.04 15.10 -0.39
N ILE A 79 1.42 14.66 -1.60
CA ILE A 79 0.59 14.71 -2.80
C ILE A 79 -0.76 13.99 -2.64
N LYS A 80 -0.82 12.93 -1.82
CA LYS A 80 -2.09 12.23 -1.49
C LYS A 80 -3.07 13.17 -0.76
N GLU A 81 -2.56 13.98 0.15
CA GLU A 81 -3.35 14.96 0.89
C GLU A 81 -3.70 16.18 0.02
N SER A 82 -2.78 16.61 -0.85
CA SER A 82 -3.02 17.62 -1.89
C SER A 82 -4.16 17.22 -2.83
N ILE A 83 -4.16 15.97 -3.31
CA ILE A 83 -5.22 15.42 -4.18
C ILE A 83 -6.55 15.34 -3.44
N LYS A 84 -6.55 14.89 -2.18
CA LYS A 84 -7.76 14.84 -1.36
C LYS A 84 -8.39 16.23 -1.20
N THR A 85 -7.58 17.22 -0.85
CA THR A 85 -8.01 18.62 -0.69
C THR A 85 -8.53 19.21 -2.01
N LEU A 86 -7.85 18.91 -3.12
CA LEU A 86 -8.29 19.29 -4.47
C LEU A 86 -9.66 18.68 -4.82
N LEU A 87 -9.85 17.38 -4.53
CA LEU A 87 -11.12 16.70 -4.78
C LEU A 87 -12.26 17.27 -3.92
N GLU A 88 -11.99 17.65 -2.68
CA GLU A 88 -12.98 18.30 -1.81
C GLU A 88 -13.36 19.70 -2.32
N GLY A 89 -12.38 20.49 -2.77
CA GLY A 89 -12.60 21.79 -3.42
C GLY A 89 -13.42 21.67 -4.71
N LEU A 90 -13.08 20.70 -5.57
CA LEU A 90 -13.81 20.40 -6.80
C LEU A 90 -15.24 19.89 -6.55
N LYS A 91 -15.42 19.02 -5.54
CA LYS A 91 -16.75 18.55 -5.12
C LYS A 91 -17.63 19.70 -4.67
N SER A 92 -17.10 20.61 -3.86
CA SER A 92 -17.82 21.80 -3.41
C SER A 92 -18.18 22.72 -4.59
N ALA A 93 -17.22 23.00 -5.47
CA ALA A 93 -17.38 23.81 -6.68
C ALA A 93 -18.47 23.29 -7.63
N LEU A 94 -18.57 21.96 -7.78
CA LEU A 94 -19.58 21.30 -8.59
C LEU A 94 -20.97 21.43 -7.95
N PHE A 95 -21.06 21.24 -6.64
CA PHE A 95 -22.33 21.26 -5.92
C PHE A 95 -22.94 22.67 -5.87
N THR A 96 -22.13 23.72 -5.68
CA THR A 96 -22.61 25.12 -5.71
C THR A 96 -23.17 25.50 -7.09
N SER A 97 -22.56 25.02 -8.17
CA SER A 97 -23.03 25.26 -9.54
C SER A 97 -24.35 24.54 -9.83
N ILE A 98 -24.44 23.26 -9.45
CA ILE A 98 -25.67 22.47 -9.57
C ILE A 98 -26.82 23.15 -8.83
N VAL A 99 -26.60 23.60 -7.59
CA VAL A 99 -27.65 24.29 -6.82
C VAL A 99 -28.01 25.64 -7.44
N GLY A 100 -27.05 26.43 -7.90
CA GLY A 100 -27.31 27.70 -8.58
C GLY A 100 -28.16 27.53 -9.84
N ILE A 101 -27.86 26.51 -10.66
CA ILE A 101 -28.62 26.18 -11.86
C ILE A 101 -30.01 25.66 -11.51
N LEU A 102 -30.14 24.72 -10.56
CA LEU A 102 -31.44 24.18 -10.13
C LEU A 102 -32.37 25.28 -9.59
N LEU A 103 -31.86 26.15 -8.71
CA LEU A 103 -32.61 27.28 -8.18
C LEU A 103 -32.99 28.26 -9.30
N SER A 104 -32.06 28.58 -10.20
CA SER A 104 -32.36 29.42 -11.37
C SER A 104 -33.51 28.85 -12.20
N LEU A 105 -33.53 27.55 -12.47
CA LEU A 105 -34.59 26.91 -13.25
C LEU A 105 -35.95 26.94 -12.54
N LEU A 106 -35.96 26.65 -11.23
CA LEU A 106 -37.17 26.68 -10.41
C LEU A 106 -37.77 28.10 -10.34
N PHE A 107 -36.94 29.08 -10.04
CA PHE A 107 -37.35 30.49 -9.94
C PHE A 107 -37.71 31.07 -11.31
N SER A 108 -36.98 30.72 -12.37
CA SER A 108 -37.33 31.09 -13.76
C SER A 108 -38.76 30.68 -14.13
N LYS A 109 -39.15 29.44 -13.77
CA LYS A 109 -40.48 28.92 -14.06
C LYS A 109 -41.55 29.66 -13.26
N ARG A 110 -41.30 29.89 -11.96
CA ARG A 110 -42.23 30.60 -11.05
C ARG A 110 -42.42 32.07 -11.43
N ILE A 111 -41.34 32.77 -11.75
CA ILE A 111 -41.37 34.18 -12.15
C ILE A 111 -42.08 34.36 -13.49
N LYS A 112 -41.78 33.52 -14.49
CA LYS A 112 -42.48 33.54 -15.79
C LYS A 112 -43.98 33.31 -15.65
N TYR A 113 -44.39 32.40 -14.76
CA TYR A 113 -45.80 32.20 -14.43
C TYR A 113 -46.41 33.45 -13.78
N GLN A 114 -45.72 34.05 -12.80
CA GLN A 114 -46.20 35.22 -12.06
C GLN A 114 -46.33 36.49 -12.94
N ILE A 115 -45.44 36.66 -13.93
CA ILE A 115 -45.51 37.70 -14.97
C ILE A 115 -46.65 37.40 -15.95
N SER A 116 -46.82 36.14 -16.39
CA SER A 116 -47.87 35.75 -17.34
C SER A 116 -49.29 35.92 -16.80
N VAL A 117 -49.49 35.84 -15.48
CA VAL A 117 -50.81 36.01 -14.82
C VAL A 117 -51.09 37.50 -14.50
N ARG A 118 -50.36 38.45 -15.11
CA ARG A 118 -50.51 39.92 -14.96
C ARG A 118 -50.41 40.45 -13.51
N SER A 119 -49.74 39.72 -12.62
CA SER A 119 -49.50 40.20 -11.25
C SER A 119 -48.31 41.17 -11.13
N VAL A 120 -47.56 41.37 -12.23
CA VAL A 120 -46.52 42.38 -12.43
C VAL A 120 -46.75 42.97 -13.83
N LYS A 121 -46.95 44.29 -13.95
CA LYS A 121 -47.33 44.92 -15.23
C LYS A 121 -46.08 45.30 -16.04
N PRO A 122 -45.97 44.89 -17.33
CA PRO A 122 -44.93 45.40 -18.20
C PRO A 122 -45.17 46.89 -18.49
N PRO A 123 -44.13 47.74 -18.55
CA PRO A 123 -44.30 49.16 -18.81
C PRO A 123 -44.59 49.47 -20.30
N ASP A 124 -45.30 50.56 -20.57
CA ASP A 124 -46.07 50.80 -21.82
C ASP A 124 -45.50 51.90 -22.77
N SER A 125 -44.25 52.35 -22.63
CA SER A 125 -43.65 53.40 -23.50
C SER A 125 -42.88 52.86 -24.72
N ASP A 126 -42.73 53.67 -25.79
CA ASP A 126 -42.04 53.24 -27.03
C ASP A 126 -40.53 52.97 -26.85
N GLU A 127 -39.88 53.61 -25.88
CA GLU A 127 -38.50 53.30 -25.43
C GLU A 127 -38.38 51.84 -24.92
N LEU A 128 -39.48 51.24 -24.44
CA LEU A 128 -39.52 49.86 -23.98
C LEU A 128 -39.69 48.83 -25.10
N LYS A 129 -40.15 49.24 -26.29
CA LYS A 129 -40.10 48.38 -27.49
C LYS A 129 -38.65 48.21 -27.96
N GLU A 130 -37.83 49.26 -27.90
CA GLU A 130 -36.40 49.17 -28.19
C GLU A 130 -35.66 48.32 -27.16
N LEU A 131 -36.00 48.44 -25.86
CA LEU A 131 -35.52 47.52 -24.82
C LEU A 131 -35.99 46.07 -25.03
N ARG A 132 -37.19 45.83 -25.58
CA ARG A 132 -37.63 44.48 -25.99
C ARG A 132 -36.82 43.94 -27.17
N TYR A 133 -36.48 44.79 -28.14
CA TYR A 133 -35.61 44.40 -29.26
C TYR A 133 -34.20 44.07 -28.75
N LEU A 134 -33.67 44.90 -27.84
CA LEU A 134 -32.41 44.64 -27.14
C LEU A 134 -32.47 43.34 -26.31
N ASN A 135 -33.56 43.09 -25.58
CA ASN A 135 -33.77 41.84 -24.83
C ASN A 135 -33.89 40.63 -25.78
N THR A 136 -34.47 40.81 -26.96
CA THR A 136 -34.55 39.75 -27.99
C THR A 136 -33.17 39.42 -28.55
N ASN A 137 -32.36 40.44 -28.85
CA ASN A 137 -30.97 40.26 -29.29
C ASN A 137 -30.09 39.68 -28.17
N ILE A 138 -30.28 40.11 -26.92
CA ILE A 138 -29.63 39.52 -25.75
C ILE A 138 -30.10 38.07 -25.58
N THR A 139 -31.37 37.74 -25.85
CA THR A 139 -31.88 36.37 -25.78
C THR A 139 -31.30 35.49 -26.90
N ALA A 140 -31.15 36.04 -28.11
CA ALA A 140 -30.50 35.36 -29.24
C ALA A 140 -29.02 35.12 -28.97
N PHE A 141 -28.28 36.17 -28.57
CA PHE A 141 -26.89 36.10 -28.14
C PHE A 141 -26.70 35.14 -26.95
N ARG A 142 -27.64 35.11 -26.00
CA ARG A 142 -27.65 34.19 -24.86
C ARG A 142 -27.91 32.75 -25.28
N ARG A 143 -28.70 32.51 -26.33
CA ARG A 143 -28.88 31.18 -26.92
C ARG A 143 -27.57 30.72 -27.56
N GLU A 144 -26.92 31.60 -28.31
CA GLU A 144 -25.63 31.34 -28.99
C GLU A 144 -24.48 31.13 -27.98
N ILE A 145 -24.43 31.92 -26.90
CA ILE A 145 -23.50 31.71 -25.78
C ILE A 145 -23.85 30.45 -25.01
N SER A 146 -25.12 30.16 -24.74
CA SER A 146 -25.52 28.96 -23.97
C SER A 146 -25.15 27.67 -24.70
N THR A 147 -25.33 27.61 -26.02
CA THR A 147 -24.91 26.44 -26.82
C THR A 147 -23.39 26.32 -26.85
N THR A 148 -22.67 27.44 -27.03
CA THR A 148 -21.20 27.47 -27.04
C THR A 148 -20.58 27.13 -25.67
N HIS A 149 -21.17 27.62 -24.57
CA HIS A 149 -20.74 27.29 -23.20
C HIS A 149 -21.09 25.86 -22.80
N GLN A 150 -22.20 25.28 -23.31
CA GLN A 150 -22.53 23.88 -23.05
C GLN A 150 -21.53 22.95 -23.72
N GLU A 151 -21.19 23.18 -24.99
CA GLU A 151 -20.13 22.42 -25.65
C GLU A 151 -18.78 22.60 -24.96
N ALA A 152 -18.45 23.83 -24.51
CA ALA A 152 -17.24 24.09 -23.75
C ALA A 152 -17.22 23.37 -22.39
N ILE A 153 -18.34 23.32 -21.65
CA ILE A 153 -18.44 22.63 -20.34
C ILE A 153 -18.39 21.12 -20.54
N VAL A 154 -19.11 20.57 -21.52
CA VAL A 154 -19.06 19.13 -21.86
C VAL A 154 -17.64 18.76 -22.25
N LYS A 155 -16.99 19.54 -23.12
CA LYS A 155 -15.62 19.31 -23.57
C LYS A 155 -14.60 19.46 -22.43
N ALA A 156 -14.77 20.44 -21.54
CA ALA A 156 -13.91 20.63 -20.38
C ALA A 156 -14.10 19.50 -19.36
N LEU A 157 -15.34 19.09 -19.06
CA LEU A 157 -15.66 17.98 -18.17
C LEU A 157 -15.11 16.67 -18.73
N LYS A 158 -15.27 16.44 -20.04
CA LYS A 158 -14.68 15.30 -20.75
C LYS A 158 -13.16 15.30 -20.65
N GLY A 159 -12.51 16.43 -20.92
CA GLY A 159 -11.05 16.55 -20.79
C GLY A 159 -10.55 16.36 -19.36
N VAL A 160 -11.28 16.83 -18.34
CA VAL A 160 -10.93 16.61 -16.92
C VAL A 160 -11.09 15.15 -16.53
N LEU A 161 -12.14 14.46 -17.00
CA LEU A 161 -12.36 13.04 -16.71
C LEU A 161 -11.40 12.12 -17.47
N GLU A 162 -11.07 12.45 -18.72
CA GLU A 162 -10.03 11.75 -19.50
C GLU A 162 -8.66 11.92 -18.83
N ASN A 163 -8.27 13.16 -18.49
CA ASN A 163 -7.02 13.41 -17.76
C ASN A 163 -6.98 12.73 -16.38
N PHE A 164 -8.10 12.76 -15.64
CA PHE A 164 -8.19 12.06 -14.36
C PHE A 164 -7.99 10.56 -14.53
N ASN A 165 -8.63 9.96 -15.54
CA ASN A 165 -8.48 8.54 -15.83
C ASN A 165 -7.03 8.19 -16.21
N ASP A 166 -6.40 8.97 -17.07
CA ASP A 166 -5.01 8.72 -17.50
C ASP A 166 -4.03 8.82 -16.32
N VAL A 167 -4.19 9.86 -15.48
CA VAL A 167 -3.38 10.03 -14.27
C VAL A 167 -3.65 8.91 -13.26
N PHE A 168 -4.92 8.55 -13.05
CA PHE A 168 -5.30 7.48 -12.15
C PHE A 168 -4.75 6.12 -12.60
N MET A 169 -4.82 5.80 -13.89
CA MET A 169 -4.28 4.57 -14.45
C MET A 169 -2.76 4.53 -14.39
N SER A 170 -2.09 5.63 -14.75
CA SER A 170 -0.65 5.75 -14.62
C SER A 170 -0.20 5.54 -13.17
N PHE A 171 -0.92 6.13 -12.21
CA PHE A 171 -0.61 6.01 -10.79
C PHE A 171 -0.85 4.58 -10.26
N ILE A 172 -1.96 3.95 -10.63
CA ILE A 172 -2.28 2.58 -10.24
C ILE A 172 -1.23 1.62 -10.83
N ASN A 173 -0.93 1.74 -12.12
CA ASN A 173 0.10 0.92 -12.77
C ASN A 173 1.45 1.10 -12.07
N GLN A 174 1.86 2.34 -11.81
CA GLN A 174 3.13 2.61 -11.15
C GLN A 174 3.18 2.08 -9.71
N LEU A 175 2.12 2.25 -8.91
CA LEU A 175 2.06 1.70 -7.55
C LEU A 175 2.08 0.18 -7.54
N VAL A 176 1.40 -0.44 -8.50
CA VAL A 176 1.29 -1.89 -8.62
C VAL A 176 2.62 -2.46 -9.06
N GLU A 177 3.19 -1.92 -10.13
CA GLU A 177 4.49 -2.31 -10.68
C GLU A 177 5.60 -2.13 -9.64
N GLN A 178 5.72 -0.97 -8.99
CA GLN A 178 6.78 -0.75 -7.98
C GLN A 178 6.64 -1.64 -6.74
N ASN A 179 5.42 -1.90 -6.27
CA ASN A 179 5.22 -2.77 -5.11
C ASN A 179 5.47 -4.24 -5.47
N PHE A 180 5.14 -4.65 -6.70
CA PHE A 180 5.41 -6.00 -7.17
C PHE A 180 6.86 -6.22 -7.53
N GLU A 181 7.57 -5.24 -8.07
CA GLU A 181 9.02 -5.34 -8.33
C GLU A 181 9.80 -5.61 -7.04
N LYS A 182 9.52 -4.84 -5.97
CA LYS A 182 10.10 -5.09 -4.65
C LYS A 182 9.70 -6.44 -4.06
N LEU A 183 8.47 -6.88 -4.32
CA LEU A 183 8.00 -8.19 -3.87
C LEU A 183 8.72 -9.32 -4.62
N THR A 184 8.88 -9.19 -5.94
CA THR A 184 9.63 -10.12 -6.80
C THR A 184 11.08 -10.21 -6.33
N GLU A 185 11.75 -9.08 -6.08
CA GLU A 185 13.12 -9.07 -5.57
C GLU A 185 13.22 -9.79 -4.21
N ALA A 186 12.28 -9.56 -3.30
CA ALA A 186 12.25 -10.26 -2.02
C ALA A 186 12.02 -11.77 -2.19
N ILE A 187 11.17 -12.18 -3.13
CA ILE A 187 10.91 -13.57 -3.49
C ILE A 187 12.16 -14.24 -4.07
N ASP A 188 12.86 -13.59 -4.98
CA ASP A 188 14.08 -14.11 -5.62
C ASP A 188 15.20 -14.29 -4.60
N ASN A 189 15.39 -13.31 -3.72
CA ASN A 189 16.33 -13.40 -2.61
C ASN A 189 15.98 -14.53 -1.65
N LEU A 190 14.70 -14.69 -1.33
CA LEU A 190 14.24 -15.77 -0.45
C LEU A 190 14.42 -17.15 -1.09
N THR A 191 14.12 -17.27 -2.39
CA THR A 191 14.31 -18.51 -3.17
C THR A 191 15.80 -18.89 -3.23
N SER A 192 16.66 -17.90 -3.48
CA SER A 192 18.12 -18.10 -3.50
C SER A 192 18.61 -18.56 -2.13
N TRP A 193 18.19 -17.88 -1.07
CA TRP A 193 18.49 -18.27 0.30
C TRP A 193 18.02 -19.69 0.64
N GLN A 194 16.81 -20.09 0.22
CA GLN A 194 16.31 -21.45 0.44
C GLN A 194 17.20 -22.51 -0.22
N ILE A 195 17.61 -22.28 -1.47
CA ILE A 195 18.42 -23.23 -2.24
C ILE A 195 19.81 -23.36 -1.61
N GLU A 196 20.45 -22.24 -1.29
CA GLU A 196 21.77 -22.21 -0.66
C GLU A 196 21.75 -22.85 0.72
N TYR A 197 20.78 -22.48 1.57
CA TYR A 197 20.70 -22.99 2.93
C TYR A 197 20.40 -24.49 2.98
N LYS A 198 19.54 -25.00 2.09
CA LYS A 198 19.30 -26.44 1.94
C LYS A 198 20.60 -27.19 1.66
N LYS A 199 21.39 -26.68 0.72
CA LYS A 199 22.68 -27.26 0.33
C LYS A 199 23.69 -27.24 1.48
N ASP A 200 23.72 -26.18 2.28
CA ASP A 200 24.62 -26.07 3.44
C ASP A 200 24.27 -27.09 4.51
N ILE A 201 22.98 -27.29 4.78
CA ILE A 201 22.50 -28.28 5.76
C ILE A 201 22.79 -29.72 5.31
N GLU A 202 22.64 -30.01 4.02
CA GLU A 202 23.05 -31.30 3.45
C GLU A 202 24.55 -31.55 3.65
N GLN A 203 25.40 -30.54 3.39
CA GLN A 203 26.85 -30.64 3.62
C GLN A 203 27.22 -30.80 5.11
N ILE A 204 26.54 -30.08 6.02
CA ILE A 204 26.75 -30.19 7.46
C ILE A 204 26.38 -31.61 7.91
N THR A 205 25.25 -32.15 7.44
CA THR A 205 24.80 -33.50 7.76
C THR A 205 25.83 -34.55 7.33
N GLU A 206 26.34 -34.45 6.10
CA GLU A 206 27.38 -35.35 5.57
C GLU A 206 28.69 -35.25 6.37
N SER A 207 29.11 -34.03 6.69
CA SER A 207 30.32 -33.77 7.49
C SER A 207 30.20 -34.34 8.90
N TYR A 208 29.01 -34.27 9.51
CA TYR A 208 28.75 -34.82 10.84
C TYR A 208 28.76 -36.34 10.85
N LYS A 209 28.17 -37.00 9.84
CA LYS A 209 28.26 -38.45 9.63
C LYS A 209 29.72 -38.90 9.49
N SER A 210 30.53 -38.15 8.73
CA SER A 210 31.96 -38.42 8.59
C SER A 210 32.72 -38.28 9.92
N LEU A 211 32.41 -37.23 10.71
CA LEU A 211 33.00 -37.00 12.03
C LEU A 211 32.72 -38.18 12.98
N ILE A 212 31.49 -38.70 12.99
CA ILE A 212 31.11 -39.83 13.83
C ILE A 212 31.89 -41.08 13.47
N SER A 213 31.94 -41.40 12.18
CA SER A 213 32.69 -42.56 11.68
C SER A 213 34.18 -42.48 12.10
N LYS A 214 34.82 -41.33 11.89
CA LYS A 214 36.22 -41.11 12.28
C LYS A 214 36.43 -41.17 13.79
N HIS A 215 35.50 -40.61 14.58
CA HIS A 215 35.59 -40.61 16.03
C HIS A 215 35.36 -42.03 16.62
N GLN A 216 34.49 -42.83 16.00
CA GLN A 216 34.32 -44.24 16.34
C GLN A 216 35.58 -45.05 16.06
N GLU A 217 36.22 -44.85 14.91
CA GLU A 217 37.51 -45.49 14.59
C GLU A 217 38.59 -45.11 15.61
N PHE A 218 38.66 -43.82 15.96
CA PHE A 218 39.60 -43.33 16.96
C PHE A 218 39.35 -43.91 18.36
N THR A 219 38.08 -44.06 18.75
CA THR A 219 37.68 -44.70 20.01
C THR A 219 38.10 -46.18 20.02
N GLN A 220 37.82 -46.92 18.95
CA GLN A 220 38.23 -48.33 18.81
C GLN A 220 39.75 -48.52 18.87
N ASN A 221 40.52 -47.62 18.24
CA ASN A 221 41.98 -47.67 18.31
C ASN A 221 42.49 -47.36 19.71
N THR A 222 41.86 -46.42 20.43
CA THR A 222 42.20 -46.10 21.82
C THR A 222 41.91 -47.29 22.74
N GLU A 223 40.79 -48.00 22.57
CA GLU A 223 40.51 -49.24 23.31
C GLU A 223 41.56 -50.33 23.06
N LYS A 224 42.02 -50.48 21.80
CA LYS A 224 43.11 -51.42 21.47
C LYS A 224 44.42 -51.02 22.15
N TRP A 225 44.74 -49.74 22.21
CA TRP A 225 45.91 -49.25 22.93
C TRP A 225 45.82 -49.49 24.43
N VAL A 226 44.65 -49.25 25.05
CA VAL A 226 44.42 -49.58 26.47
C VAL A 226 44.68 -51.06 26.72
N LYS A 227 44.09 -51.97 25.94
CA LYS A 227 44.33 -53.42 26.05
C LYS A 227 45.81 -53.80 25.90
N THR A 228 46.52 -53.10 25.01
CA THR A 228 47.95 -53.34 24.76
C THR A 228 48.80 -52.86 25.94
N LEU A 229 48.50 -51.68 26.47
CA LEU A 229 49.16 -51.12 27.66
C LEU A 229 48.90 -51.96 28.91
N GLU A 230 47.68 -52.45 29.11
CA GLU A 230 47.34 -53.38 30.19
C GLU A 230 48.16 -54.68 30.09
N ALA A 231 48.32 -55.24 28.89
CA ALA A 231 49.14 -56.43 28.67
C ALA A 231 50.63 -56.19 28.96
N ILE A 232 51.18 -55.06 28.50
CA ILE A 232 52.58 -54.69 28.77
C ILE A 232 52.77 -54.42 30.27
N SER A 233 51.87 -53.65 30.91
CA SER A 233 51.90 -53.36 32.34
C SER A 233 51.85 -54.64 33.18
N GLY A 234 51.00 -55.59 32.79
CA GLY A 234 50.95 -56.91 33.42
C GLY A 234 52.25 -57.70 33.27
N GLN A 235 52.90 -57.66 32.11
CA GLN A 235 54.21 -58.30 31.90
C GLN A 235 55.31 -57.60 32.72
N SER A 236 55.34 -56.28 32.74
CA SER A 236 56.33 -55.51 33.48
C SER A 236 56.15 -55.66 35.00
N GLY A 237 54.92 -55.81 35.50
CA GLY A 237 54.66 -56.16 36.90
C GLY A 237 55.18 -57.54 37.29
N ARG A 238 55.11 -58.52 36.36
CA ARG A 238 55.74 -59.84 36.55
C ARG A 238 57.26 -59.75 36.52
N LEU A 239 57.82 -58.93 35.62
CA LEU A 239 59.26 -58.67 35.57
C LEU A 239 59.73 -58.06 36.88
N LYS A 240 59.05 -57.01 37.39
CA LYS A 240 59.33 -56.41 38.70
C LYS A 240 59.39 -57.46 39.81
N LYS A 241 58.42 -58.38 39.84
CA LYS A 241 58.41 -59.45 40.85
C LYS A 241 59.61 -60.40 40.74
N ILE A 242 59.96 -60.85 39.53
CA ILE A 242 61.14 -61.70 39.29
C ILE A 242 62.42 -60.97 39.73
N VAL A 243 62.46 -59.69 39.44
CA VAL A 243 63.57 -58.79 39.68
C VAL A 243 63.75 -58.50 41.18
N ASP A 244 62.65 -58.31 41.92
CA ASP A 244 62.63 -58.19 43.38
C ASP A 244 63.07 -59.50 44.06
N GLU A 245 62.55 -60.65 43.62
CA GLU A 245 62.94 -61.99 44.11
C GLU A 245 64.42 -62.30 43.85
N PHE A 246 64.96 -61.87 42.70
CA PHE A 246 66.38 -62.00 42.38
C PHE A 246 67.26 -61.14 43.30
N ASN A 247 66.84 -59.90 43.56
CA ASN A 247 67.56 -58.98 44.46
C ASN A 247 67.54 -59.43 45.92
N GLU A 248 66.42 -60.00 46.38
CA GLU A 248 66.31 -60.57 47.73
C GLU A 248 67.20 -61.82 47.90
N ALA A 249 67.39 -62.60 46.82
CA ALA A 249 68.27 -63.77 46.79
C ALA A 249 69.77 -63.42 46.70
N PHE A 250 70.12 -62.25 46.17
CA PHE A 250 71.52 -61.80 45.99
C PHE A 250 71.74 -60.46 46.71
N SER A 251 72.21 -60.53 47.95
CA SER A 251 72.50 -59.36 48.81
C SER A 251 73.78 -58.63 48.37
N GLU A 252 73.76 -57.91 47.24
CA GLU A 252 74.93 -57.11 46.78
C GLU A 252 74.59 -55.64 46.48
N ASP A 253 75.27 -54.74 47.20
CA ASP A 253 75.32 -53.28 47.00
C ASP A 253 76.13 -52.92 45.73
N GLY A 254 75.56 -53.15 44.55
CA GLY A 254 76.20 -52.85 43.25
C GLY A 254 75.26 -52.23 42.21
N ASN A 255 75.81 -51.85 41.04
CA ASN A 255 75.12 -51.24 39.89
C ASN A 255 73.79 -51.91 39.48
N LEU A 256 73.57 -53.16 39.86
CA LEU A 256 72.31 -53.85 39.68
C LEU A 256 71.18 -53.11 40.41
N SER A 257 71.38 -52.67 41.66
CA SER A 257 70.41 -51.92 42.46
C SER A 257 69.88 -50.65 41.76
N LEU A 258 70.74 -49.93 41.03
CA LEU A 258 70.33 -48.78 40.23
C LEU A 258 69.42 -49.17 39.05
N ILE A 259 69.78 -50.24 38.33
CA ILE A 259 68.95 -50.79 37.23
C ILE A 259 67.60 -51.29 37.78
N LEU A 260 67.59 -51.90 38.96
CA LEU A 260 66.38 -52.36 39.64
C LEU A 260 65.44 -51.19 39.96
N GLN A 261 65.99 -50.12 40.53
CA GLN A 261 65.24 -48.92 40.87
C GLN A 261 64.66 -48.23 39.62
N GLU A 262 65.42 -48.21 38.52
CA GLU A 262 64.99 -47.66 37.23
C GLU A 262 63.88 -48.50 36.57
N ILE A 263 63.96 -49.84 36.65
CA ILE A 263 62.88 -50.74 36.20
C ILE A 263 61.62 -50.56 37.05
N GLN A 264 61.77 -50.39 38.37
CA GLN A 264 60.64 -50.14 39.28
C GLN A 264 59.95 -48.81 38.98
N SER A 265 60.72 -47.73 38.76
CA SER A 265 60.16 -46.44 38.36
C SER A 265 59.43 -46.55 37.01
N SER A 266 60.07 -47.19 36.02
CA SER A 266 59.49 -47.36 34.69
C SER A 266 58.20 -48.19 34.70
N THR A 267 58.09 -49.19 35.59
CA THR A 267 56.86 -50.00 35.75
C THR A 267 55.73 -49.19 36.37
N GLU A 268 56.04 -48.35 37.35
CA GLU A 268 55.08 -47.44 37.96
C GLU A 268 54.58 -46.40 36.95
N ASP A 269 55.49 -45.78 36.19
CA ASP A 269 55.17 -44.84 35.12
C ASP A 269 54.27 -45.48 34.06
N LEU A 270 54.57 -46.73 33.66
CA LEU A 270 53.76 -47.46 32.70
C LEU A 270 52.34 -47.77 33.23
N GLY A 271 52.22 -48.06 34.53
CA GLY A 271 50.92 -48.19 35.20
C GLY A 271 50.12 -46.90 35.18
N ASN A 272 50.77 -45.77 35.45
CA ASN A 272 50.16 -44.44 35.40
C ASN A 272 49.70 -44.08 33.98
N VAL A 273 50.52 -44.34 32.96
CA VAL A 273 50.17 -44.15 31.54
C VAL A 273 48.96 -45.01 31.15
N THR A 274 48.91 -46.27 31.60
CA THR A 274 47.80 -47.19 31.35
C THR A 274 46.48 -46.63 31.93
N LYS A 275 46.51 -46.15 33.17
CA LYS A 275 45.34 -45.54 33.84
C LYS A 275 44.87 -44.27 33.12
N ASN A 276 45.81 -43.42 32.68
CA ASN A 276 45.49 -42.21 31.93
C ASN A 276 44.83 -42.53 30.58
N PHE A 277 45.34 -43.54 29.86
CA PHE A 277 44.74 -44.00 28.60
C PHE A 277 43.37 -44.64 28.79
N SER A 278 43.17 -45.40 29.88
CA SER A 278 41.85 -45.96 30.23
C SER A 278 40.83 -44.84 30.49
N THR A 279 41.21 -43.82 31.25
CA THR A 279 40.38 -42.62 31.50
C THR A 279 40.08 -41.86 30.19
N LEU A 280 41.06 -41.79 29.27
CA LEU A 280 40.87 -41.19 27.96
C LEU A 280 39.87 -41.98 27.10
N ALA A 281 39.94 -43.31 27.10
CA ALA A 281 39.02 -44.17 26.36
C ALA A 281 37.57 -44.02 26.84
N GLU A 282 37.36 -43.92 28.17
CA GLU A 282 36.05 -43.65 28.77
C GLU A 282 35.51 -42.29 28.26
N LYS A 283 36.31 -41.23 28.35
CA LYS A 283 35.94 -39.90 27.85
C LYS A 283 35.66 -39.87 26.34
N MET A 284 36.37 -40.67 25.55
CA MET A 284 36.08 -40.79 24.10
C MET A 284 34.75 -41.47 23.82
N THR A 285 34.36 -42.45 24.64
CA THR A 285 33.07 -43.13 24.55
C THR A 285 31.93 -42.17 24.90
N ASP A 286 32.10 -41.38 25.95
CA ASP A 286 31.15 -40.31 26.30
C ASP A 286 31.03 -39.25 25.20
N THR A 287 32.16 -38.89 24.60
CA THR A 287 32.21 -37.97 23.45
C THR A 287 31.49 -38.56 22.25
N THR A 288 31.63 -39.86 21.98
CA THR A 288 30.90 -40.56 20.89
C THR A 288 29.39 -40.44 21.08
N SER A 289 28.90 -40.65 22.30
CA SER A 289 27.48 -40.53 22.63
C SER A 289 26.96 -39.10 22.45
N SER A 290 27.77 -38.11 22.84
CA SER A 290 27.45 -36.68 22.68
C SER A 290 27.41 -36.24 21.21
N ILE A 291 28.36 -36.72 20.39
CA ILE A 291 28.36 -36.46 18.95
C ILE A 291 27.13 -37.12 18.31
N LYS A 292 26.80 -38.37 18.65
CA LYS A 292 25.61 -39.05 18.12
C LYS A 292 24.30 -38.33 18.47
N THR A 293 24.18 -37.83 19.70
CA THR A 293 23.04 -36.99 20.10
C THR A 293 22.94 -35.71 19.26
N THR A 294 24.07 -35.16 18.84
CA THR A 294 24.11 -33.98 17.99
C THR A 294 23.77 -34.31 16.53
N GLU A 295 24.14 -35.50 16.04
CA GLU A 295 23.69 -36.05 14.75
C GLU A 295 22.17 -36.09 14.67
N ASP A 296 21.51 -36.70 15.65
CA ASP A 296 20.05 -36.83 15.70
C ASP A 296 19.36 -35.46 15.70
N LYS A 297 19.98 -34.46 16.37
CA LYS A 297 19.49 -33.07 16.35
C LYS A 297 19.67 -32.42 14.98
N ILE A 298 20.81 -32.62 14.32
CA ILE A 298 21.06 -32.12 12.97
C ILE A 298 20.07 -32.74 11.98
N GLU A 299 19.81 -34.05 12.04
CA GLU A 299 18.87 -34.72 11.15
C GLU A 299 17.42 -34.22 11.34
N ASN A 300 17.00 -34.00 12.59
CA ASN A 300 15.73 -33.35 12.89
C ASN A 300 15.68 -31.90 12.36
N TRP A 301 16.73 -31.10 12.58
CA TRP A 301 16.83 -29.74 12.05
C TRP A 301 16.77 -29.72 10.51
N THR A 302 17.45 -30.64 9.84
CA THR A 302 17.39 -30.83 8.39
C THR A 302 15.97 -31.07 7.90
N THR A 303 15.22 -31.92 8.62
CA THR A 303 13.83 -32.24 8.29
C THR A 303 12.91 -31.02 8.46
N GLU A 304 13.03 -30.29 9.57
CA GLU A 304 12.21 -29.10 9.82
C GLU A 304 12.52 -27.95 8.84
N ILE A 305 13.79 -27.75 8.50
CA ILE A 305 14.17 -26.75 7.48
C ILE A 305 13.64 -27.15 6.09
N SER A 306 13.64 -28.43 5.75
CA SER A 306 13.06 -28.88 4.48
C SER A 306 11.56 -28.58 4.41
N LYS A 307 10.82 -28.78 5.50
CA LYS A 307 9.39 -28.40 5.59
C LYS A 307 9.20 -26.89 5.45
N ALA A 308 9.99 -26.10 6.17
CA ALA A 308 9.93 -24.64 6.10
C ALA A 308 10.25 -24.11 4.70
N SER A 309 11.27 -24.67 4.05
CA SER A 309 11.63 -24.37 2.66
C SER A 309 10.49 -24.69 1.69
N ASN A 310 9.86 -25.87 1.80
CA ASN A 310 8.72 -26.23 0.96
C ASN A 310 7.52 -25.30 1.18
N ALA A 311 7.16 -25.01 2.44
CA ALA A 311 6.06 -24.11 2.76
C ALA A 311 6.32 -22.70 2.21
N SER A 312 7.55 -22.23 2.31
CA SER A 312 7.92 -20.93 1.78
C SER A 312 7.98 -20.91 0.25
N GLY A 313 8.29 -22.02 -0.43
CA GLY A 313 8.09 -22.17 -1.88
C GLY A 313 6.61 -22.05 -2.29
N GLN A 314 5.68 -22.63 -1.52
CA GLN A 314 4.24 -22.46 -1.77
C GLN A 314 3.77 -21.01 -1.59
N ILE A 315 4.32 -20.30 -0.60
CA ILE A 315 4.03 -18.86 -0.41
C ILE A 315 4.48 -18.06 -1.63
N ILE A 316 5.66 -18.37 -2.18
CA ILE A 316 6.18 -17.74 -3.40
C ILE A 316 5.23 -17.97 -4.58
N ASP A 317 4.79 -19.21 -4.82
CA ASP A 317 3.85 -19.54 -5.91
C ASP A 317 2.51 -18.79 -5.75
N HIS A 318 1.98 -18.72 -4.53
CA HIS A 318 0.76 -17.97 -4.25
C HIS A 318 0.91 -16.47 -4.44
N LEU A 319 2.06 -15.89 -4.05
CA LEU A 319 2.33 -14.47 -4.26
C LEU A 319 2.44 -14.12 -5.74
N ALA A 320 3.10 -14.97 -6.54
CA ALA A 320 3.14 -14.81 -8.00
C ALA A 320 1.72 -14.86 -8.61
N THR A 321 0.87 -15.78 -8.14
CA THR A 321 -0.52 -15.87 -8.59
C THR A 321 -1.34 -14.63 -8.21
N ILE A 322 -1.15 -14.09 -7.00
CA ILE A 322 -1.82 -12.86 -6.54
C ILE A 322 -1.37 -11.64 -7.36
N GLN A 323 -0.09 -11.60 -7.75
CA GLN A 323 0.44 -10.57 -8.62
C GLN A 323 -0.26 -10.55 -9.97
N ASP A 324 -0.30 -11.69 -10.64
CA ASP A 324 -0.97 -11.83 -11.94
C ASP A 324 -2.46 -11.47 -11.86
N PHE A 325 -3.15 -11.99 -10.83
CA PHE A 325 -4.57 -11.72 -10.62
C PHE A 325 -4.86 -10.21 -10.41
N ARG A 326 -4.06 -9.52 -9.58
CA ARG A 326 -4.26 -8.09 -9.34
C ARG A 326 -3.97 -7.24 -10.58
N ILE A 327 -2.98 -7.60 -11.39
CA ILE A 327 -2.71 -6.90 -12.65
C ILE A 327 -3.90 -7.07 -13.61
N GLN A 328 -4.48 -8.27 -13.69
CA GLN A 328 -5.66 -8.52 -14.52
C GLN A 328 -6.89 -7.74 -14.06
N ASP A 329 -7.18 -7.72 -12.75
CA ASP A 329 -8.32 -6.99 -12.19
C ASP A 329 -8.24 -5.47 -12.45
N LEU A 330 -7.03 -4.91 -12.42
CA LEU A 330 -6.81 -3.50 -12.71
C LEU A 330 -7.07 -3.17 -14.18
N ASN A 331 -6.65 -4.05 -15.10
CA ASN A 331 -6.96 -3.92 -16.52
C ASN A 331 -8.48 -4.00 -16.76
N ASN A 332 -9.17 -4.94 -16.10
CA ASN A 332 -10.62 -5.09 -16.21
C ASN A 332 -11.36 -3.86 -15.63
N LEU A 333 -10.94 -3.36 -14.47
CA LEU A 333 -11.52 -2.16 -13.84
C LEU A 333 -11.33 -0.94 -14.74
N SER A 334 -10.18 -0.83 -15.40
CA SER A 334 -9.91 0.21 -16.39
C SER A 334 -10.87 0.15 -17.57
N GLU A 335 -11.04 -1.02 -18.15
CA GLU A 335 -11.96 -1.22 -19.27
C GLU A 335 -13.41 -0.92 -18.87
N GLU A 336 -13.86 -1.37 -17.69
CA GLU A 336 -15.21 -1.12 -17.21
C GLU A 336 -15.45 0.36 -16.87
N PHE A 337 -14.47 1.02 -16.25
CA PHE A 337 -14.54 2.45 -15.99
C PHE A 337 -14.66 3.25 -17.29
N ASN A 338 -13.79 2.97 -18.28
CA ASN A 338 -13.84 3.61 -19.61
C ASN A 338 -15.18 3.39 -20.30
N LYS A 339 -15.74 2.17 -20.22
CA LYS A 339 -17.05 1.84 -20.78
C LYS A 339 -18.19 2.60 -20.09
N ARG A 340 -18.19 2.67 -18.76
CA ARG A 340 -19.19 3.43 -17.98
C ARG A 340 -19.08 4.94 -18.25
N LEU A 341 -17.86 5.44 -18.40
CA LEU A 341 -17.58 6.83 -18.77
C LEU A 341 -18.21 7.16 -20.13
N ALA A 342 -17.91 6.35 -21.15
CA ALA A 342 -18.47 6.52 -22.49
C ALA A 342 -20.01 6.48 -22.49
N THR A 343 -20.59 5.54 -21.73
CA THR A 343 -22.05 5.41 -21.61
C THR A 343 -22.68 6.63 -20.91
N THR A 344 -22.03 7.13 -19.87
CA THR A 344 -22.49 8.32 -19.13
C THR A 344 -22.48 9.55 -20.04
N PHE A 345 -21.42 9.76 -20.82
CA PHE A 345 -21.36 10.86 -21.79
C PHE A 345 -22.44 10.74 -22.87
N ALA A 346 -22.64 9.54 -23.44
CA ALA A 346 -23.71 9.32 -24.42
C ALA A 346 -25.12 9.60 -23.83
N SER A 347 -25.34 9.25 -22.56
CA SER A 347 -26.61 9.55 -21.89
C SER A 347 -26.80 11.04 -21.63
N PHE A 348 -25.72 11.76 -21.30
CA PHE A 348 -25.73 13.19 -21.07
C PHE A 348 -26.02 13.97 -22.35
N ASP A 349 -25.37 13.60 -23.46
CA ASP A 349 -25.63 14.16 -24.78
C ASP A 349 -27.09 13.98 -25.19
N ASN A 350 -27.64 12.78 -24.99
CA ASN A 350 -29.06 12.51 -25.29
C ASN A 350 -30.03 13.34 -24.43
N LEU A 351 -29.69 13.58 -23.17
CA LEU A 351 -30.51 14.39 -22.25
C LEU A 351 -30.49 15.87 -22.68
N ILE A 352 -29.33 16.39 -23.05
CA ILE A 352 -29.18 17.75 -23.58
C ILE A 352 -29.94 17.90 -24.89
N MET A 353 -29.78 16.96 -25.84
CA MET A 353 -30.49 16.99 -27.13
C MET A 353 -32.02 16.94 -26.94
N SER A 354 -32.50 16.10 -26.03
CA SER A 354 -33.93 16.04 -25.68
C SER A 354 -34.44 17.35 -25.10
N TYR A 355 -33.63 18.02 -24.28
CA TYR A 355 -33.96 19.31 -23.69
C TYR A 355 -34.02 20.44 -24.75
N ILE A 356 -33.07 20.47 -25.68
CA ILE A 356 -33.06 21.42 -26.81
C ILE A 356 -34.30 21.22 -27.67
N LYS A 357 -34.61 19.97 -28.05
CA LYS A 357 -35.81 19.65 -28.83
C LYS A 357 -37.10 20.10 -28.14
N ASN A 358 -37.17 19.95 -26.81
CA ASN A 358 -38.32 20.40 -26.03
C ASN A 358 -38.42 21.94 -26.01
N ILE A 359 -37.29 22.66 -25.89
CA ILE A 359 -37.27 24.12 -26.01
C ILE A 359 -37.72 24.57 -27.41
N GLU A 360 -37.24 23.93 -28.47
CA GLU A 360 -37.63 24.26 -29.84
C GLU A 360 -39.12 24.04 -30.11
N ASN A 361 -39.67 22.93 -29.64
CA ASN A 361 -41.10 22.65 -29.78
C ASN A 361 -41.95 23.71 -29.06
N ARG A 362 -41.55 24.12 -27.85
CA ARG A 362 -42.27 25.16 -27.07
C ARG A 362 -42.15 26.56 -27.66
N ILE A 363 -41.17 26.80 -28.53
CA ILE A 363 -41.03 28.05 -29.28
C ILE A 363 -41.91 28.03 -30.53
N LYS A 364 -42.09 26.86 -31.18
CA LYS A 364 -42.95 26.71 -32.36
C LYS A 364 -44.45 26.69 -32.04
N GLU A 365 -44.84 26.34 -30.81
CA GLU A 365 -46.25 26.30 -30.35
C GLU A 365 -46.77 27.66 -29.83
N LYS A 366 -45.99 28.74 -29.95
CA LYS A 366 -46.39 30.12 -29.67
C LYS A 366 -46.32 30.95 -30.94
#